data_AF-A0A3D2PSP4-F1
#
_entry.id   AF-A0A3D2PSP4-F1
#
_cell.length_a   1.000
_cell.length_b   1.000
_cell.length_c   1.000
_cell.angle_alpha   90.00
_cell.angle_beta   90.00
_cell.angle_gamma   90.00
#
_symmetry.space_group_name_H-M   'P 1'
#
loop_
_entity.id
_entity.type
_entity.pdbx_description
1 polymer ?
#
loop_
_entity_poly.entity_id
_entity_poly.type
_entity_poly.pdbx_seq_one_letter_code
_entity_poly.pdbx_strand_id
1 'polypeptide(L)'
;MKKKRIVIALGHEALGTTLPEQKKATKLTAKAIGDYIKDDCQVVLSHSNGPQVGMIHTAMAEFARIYPEYTATPMSVCSAMSQGYIGYDLQNAIRTELLNRGIYKPVSTVLTQVTVDPYDEAFYHPTKIIGRVMTEEEAEVEEKKGNHTVKQGDGYRRIVAAPKPMDIVEIDAIRALSDADQVVIACGGGGIPVLEQDNNLKGASAVIEKDLAAGKLAELLDADQLIILTSVEHVCLNYGTANEQPLDEMTVEEAKQYMDEGQFEEGTMLPKIQAAID
;
A
#
# COMPACT_ATOMS: atom_id res chain seq x y z
N MET A 1 13.52 1.50 -29.11
CA MET A 1 13.82 2.10 -27.79
C MET A 1 13.08 1.28 -26.74
N LYS A 2 13.67 1.05 -25.56
CA LYS A 2 12.96 0.40 -24.44
C LYS A 2 11.80 1.33 -24.05
N LYS A 3 10.58 0.79 -23.86
CA LYS A 3 9.44 1.58 -23.40
C LYS A 3 9.74 2.10 -22.00
N LYS A 4 9.25 3.31 -21.69
CA LYS A 4 9.40 3.89 -20.35
C LYS A 4 8.59 3.09 -19.36
N ARG A 5 9.24 2.51 -18.34
CA ARG A 5 8.59 1.76 -17.26
C ARG A 5 8.27 2.71 -16.13
N ILE A 6 7.00 2.74 -15.74
CA ILE A 6 6.51 3.56 -14.64
C ILE A 6 5.86 2.67 -13.59
N VAL A 7 6.19 2.91 -12.32
CA VAL A 7 5.50 2.35 -11.16
C VAL A 7 4.59 3.43 -10.58
N ILE A 8 3.30 3.13 -10.45
CA ILE A 8 2.32 4.08 -9.92
C ILE A 8 1.76 3.53 -8.60
N ALA A 9 1.92 4.30 -7.51
CA ALA A 9 1.35 4.00 -6.20
C ALA A 9 0.01 4.70 -6.01
N LEU A 10 -1.07 3.93 -5.95
CA LEU A 10 -2.43 4.45 -5.77
C LEU A 10 -2.75 4.68 -4.27
N GLY A 11 -3.05 5.92 -3.91
CA GLY A 11 -3.55 6.28 -2.58
C GLY A 11 -4.99 5.80 -2.30
N HIS A 12 -5.48 6.07 -1.08
CA HIS A 12 -6.80 5.61 -0.65
C HIS A 12 -7.95 6.23 -1.45
N GLU A 13 -7.83 7.51 -1.82
CA GLU A 13 -8.83 8.22 -2.65
C GLU A 13 -9.02 7.57 -4.03
N ALA A 14 -7.99 6.91 -4.56
CA ALA A 14 -8.07 6.20 -5.84
C ALA A 14 -8.90 4.90 -5.76
N LEU A 15 -9.23 4.44 -4.55
CA LEU A 15 -9.91 3.17 -4.30
C LEU A 15 -11.23 3.30 -3.54
N GLY A 16 -11.60 4.49 -3.04
CA GLY A 16 -12.82 4.66 -2.25
C GLY A 16 -12.84 3.88 -0.94
N THR A 17 -13.92 4.03 -0.16
CA THR A 17 -14.07 3.39 1.16
C THR A 17 -15.08 2.25 1.13
N THR A 18 -16.21 2.44 0.46
CA THR A 18 -17.26 1.43 0.31
C THR A 18 -17.19 0.70 -1.03
N LEU A 19 -17.82 -0.49 -1.16
CA LEU A 19 -17.83 -1.24 -2.43
C LEU A 19 -18.35 -0.40 -3.62
N PRO A 20 -19.45 0.38 -3.50
CA PRO A 20 -19.91 1.23 -4.60
C PRO A 20 -18.98 2.39 -4.93
N GLU A 21 -18.33 2.98 -3.92
CA GLU A 21 -17.34 4.04 -4.12
C GLU A 21 -16.09 3.50 -4.81
N GLN A 22 -15.57 2.35 -4.36
CA GLN A 22 -14.42 1.70 -4.97
C GLN A 22 -14.65 1.42 -6.45
N LYS A 23 -15.81 0.86 -6.80
CA LYS A 23 -16.17 0.59 -8.19
C LYS A 23 -16.25 1.86 -9.05
N LYS A 24 -16.53 3.03 -8.47
CA LYS A 24 -16.49 4.31 -9.17
C LYS A 24 -15.06 4.85 -9.27
N ALA A 25 -14.31 4.80 -8.18
CA ALA A 25 -12.94 5.28 -8.10
C ALA A 25 -12.00 4.53 -9.06
N THR A 26 -12.08 3.20 -9.11
CA THR A 26 -11.26 2.38 -10.01
C THR A 26 -11.48 2.69 -11.49
N LYS A 27 -12.68 3.16 -11.88
CA LYS A 27 -12.94 3.64 -13.25
C LYS A 27 -12.23 4.94 -13.58
N LEU A 28 -12.12 5.85 -12.60
CA LEU A 28 -11.37 7.10 -12.78
C LEU A 28 -9.88 6.79 -12.90
N THR A 29 -9.36 5.93 -12.02
CA THR A 29 -7.99 5.42 -12.10
C THR A 29 -7.72 4.77 -13.46
N ALA A 30 -8.61 3.88 -13.92
CA ALA A 30 -8.46 3.19 -15.20
C ALA A 30 -8.29 4.15 -16.38
N LYS A 31 -9.00 5.28 -16.40
CA LYS A 31 -8.84 6.30 -17.45
C LYS A 31 -7.43 6.88 -17.47
N ALA A 32 -6.91 7.28 -16.31
CA ALA A 32 -5.55 7.82 -16.18
C ALA A 32 -4.50 6.77 -16.60
N ILE A 33 -4.68 5.51 -16.21
CA ILE A 33 -3.79 4.42 -16.64
C ILE A 33 -3.85 4.21 -18.16
N GLY A 34 -5.05 4.30 -18.75
CA GLY A 34 -5.24 4.25 -20.19
C GLY A 34 -4.55 5.39 -20.94
N ASP A 35 -4.35 6.54 -20.31
CA ASP A 35 -3.62 7.68 -20.90
C ASP A 35 -2.12 7.37 -20.95
N TYR A 36 -1.50 6.92 -19.85
CA TYR A 36 -0.09 6.50 -19.84
C TYR A 36 0.22 5.36 -20.83
N ILE A 37 -0.69 4.40 -20.96
CA ILE A 37 -0.52 3.28 -21.93
C ILE A 37 -0.61 3.78 -23.37
N LYS A 38 -1.42 4.80 -23.65
CA LYS A 38 -1.50 5.42 -24.97
C LYS A 38 -0.22 6.18 -25.33
N ASP A 39 0.47 6.72 -24.32
CA ASP A 39 1.78 7.36 -24.43
C ASP A 39 2.96 6.34 -24.44
N ASP A 40 2.65 5.08 -24.75
CA ASP A 40 3.60 3.96 -24.88
C ASP A 40 4.43 3.63 -23.62
N CYS A 41 3.89 3.91 -22.43
CA CYS A 41 4.50 3.51 -21.17
C CYS A 41 4.18 2.05 -20.80
N GLN A 42 5.14 1.37 -20.17
CA GLN A 42 4.93 0.13 -19.43
C GLN A 42 4.50 0.46 -18.00
N VAL A 43 3.32 0.02 -17.59
CA VAL A 43 2.71 0.42 -16.32
C VAL A 43 2.67 -0.75 -15.35
N VAL A 44 3.25 -0.54 -14.16
CA VAL A 44 3.09 -1.40 -12.99
C VAL A 44 2.41 -0.58 -11.88
N LEU A 45 1.40 -1.15 -11.24
CA LEU A 45 0.56 -0.49 -10.25
C LEU A 45 0.76 -1.15 -8.89
N SER A 46 0.96 -0.32 -7.87
CA SER A 46 0.71 -0.70 -6.48
C SER A 46 -0.46 0.12 -5.95
N HIS A 47 -1.03 -0.31 -4.82
CA HIS A 47 -2.19 0.36 -4.27
C HIS A 47 -2.24 0.27 -2.75
N SER A 48 -2.89 1.24 -2.12
CA SER A 48 -3.24 1.18 -0.71
C SER A 48 -4.36 0.18 -0.43
N ASN A 49 -4.59 -0.19 0.83
CA ASN A 49 -5.70 -1.07 1.20
C ASN A 49 -6.37 -0.70 2.53
N GLY A 50 -6.05 0.44 3.14
CA GLY A 50 -6.42 0.76 4.53
C GLY A 50 -7.90 0.52 4.87
N PRO A 51 -8.86 1.16 4.17
CA PRO A 51 -10.28 0.92 4.37
C PRO A 51 -10.69 -0.54 4.13
N GLN A 52 -10.18 -1.15 3.06
CA GLN A 52 -10.57 -2.49 2.63
C GLN A 52 -10.06 -3.56 3.59
N VAL A 53 -8.80 -3.50 4.01
CA VAL A 53 -8.22 -4.43 4.98
C VAL A 53 -8.85 -4.22 6.37
N GLY A 54 -9.18 -2.98 6.74
CA GLY A 54 -9.91 -2.69 7.98
C GLY A 54 -11.31 -3.32 7.99
N MET A 55 -12.05 -3.22 6.88
CA MET A 55 -13.35 -3.88 6.70
C MET A 55 -13.22 -5.40 6.80
N ILE A 56 -12.26 -6.01 6.07
CA ILE A 56 -12.02 -7.45 6.07
C ILE A 56 -11.64 -7.94 7.48
N HIS A 57 -10.69 -7.27 8.13
CA HIS A 57 -10.25 -7.61 9.48
C HIS A 57 -11.41 -7.53 10.48
N THR A 58 -12.23 -6.49 10.40
CA THR A 58 -13.41 -6.34 11.27
C THR A 58 -14.41 -7.47 11.04
N ALA A 59 -14.72 -7.80 9.78
CA ALA A 59 -15.63 -8.89 9.45
C ALA A 59 -15.11 -10.26 9.94
N MET A 60 -13.81 -10.53 9.78
CA MET A 60 -13.17 -11.77 10.23
C MET A 60 -13.12 -11.88 11.75
N ALA A 61 -12.87 -10.77 12.45
CA ALA A 61 -12.89 -10.73 13.90
C ALA A 61 -14.29 -11.00 14.46
N GLU A 62 -15.34 -10.38 13.88
CA GLU A 62 -16.72 -10.65 14.28
C GLU A 62 -17.15 -12.08 13.96
N PHE A 63 -16.71 -12.63 12.82
CA PHE A 63 -16.97 -14.02 12.46
C PHE A 63 -16.38 -15.00 13.50
N ALA A 64 -15.10 -14.83 13.87
CA ALA A 64 -14.46 -15.65 14.89
C ALA A 64 -15.08 -15.47 16.29
N ARG A 65 -15.64 -14.29 16.58
CA ARG A 65 -16.37 -14.04 17.83
C ARG A 65 -17.68 -14.83 17.91
N ILE A 66 -18.38 -14.98 16.78
CA ILE A 66 -19.65 -15.74 16.70
C ILE A 66 -19.39 -17.25 16.62
N TYR A 67 -18.33 -17.66 15.92
CA TYR A 67 -17.95 -19.06 15.69
C TYR A 67 -16.57 -19.37 16.30
N PRO A 68 -16.50 -19.64 17.62
CA PRO A 68 -15.25 -19.76 18.36
C PRO A 68 -14.39 -20.98 17.95
N GLU A 69 -14.93 -21.92 17.18
CA GLU A 69 -14.17 -23.01 16.57
C GLU A 69 -13.21 -22.54 15.46
N TYR A 70 -13.41 -21.34 14.90
CA TYR A 70 -12.51 -20.73 13.93
C TYR A 70 -11.42 -19.93 14.62
N THR A 71 -10.20 -20.04 14.10
CA THR A 71 -9.07 -19.24 14.58
C THR A 71 -9.20 -17.80 14.08
N ALA A 72 -8.75 -16.83 14.89
CA ALA A 72 -8.68 -15.44 14.48
C ALA A 72 -7.80 -15.29 13.23
N THR A 73 -8.35 -14.66 12.19
CA THR A 73 -7.64 -14.47 10.91
C THR A 73 -6.44 -13.53 11.09
N PRO A 74 -5.21 -13.96 10.77
CA PRO A 74 -4.04 -13.10 10.86
C PRO A 74 -4.12 -11.89 9.92
N MET A 75 -3.46 -10.80 10.30
CA MET A 75 -3.41 -9.57 9.48
C MET A 75 -2.81 -9.81 8.08
N SER A 76 -1.82 -10.70 7.96
CA SER A 76 -1.24 -11.09 6.67
C SER A 76 -2.28 -11.74 5.74
N VAL A 77 -3.17 -12.56 6.28
CA VAL A 77 -4.26 -13.19 5.50
C VAL A 77 -5.31 -12.14 5.10
N CYS A 78 -5.65 -11.21 5.99
CA CYS A 78 -6.52 -10.07 5.65
C CYS A 78 -5.90 -9.20 4.54
N SER A 79 -4.57 -8.97 4.58
CA SER A 79 -3.84 -8.28 3.51
C SER A 79 -3.96 -9.03 2.18
N ALA A 80 -3.75 -10.36 2.18
CA ALA A 80 -3.90 -11.20 0.99
C ALA A 80 -5.33 -11.12 0.39
N MET A 81 -6.36 -11.19 1.24
CA MET A 81 -7.76 -11.01 0.81
C MET A 81 -7.99 -9.63 0.18
N SER A 82 -7.41 -8.58 0.76
CA SER A 82 -7.55 -7.21 0.24
C SER A 82 -6.90 -7.02 -1.12
N GLN A 83 -5.76 -7.70 -1.38
CA GLN A 83 -5.12 -7.70 -2.70
C GLN A 83 -6.02 -8.33 -3.77
N GLY A 84 -6.64 -9.48 -3.46
CA GLY A 84 -7.58 -10.12 -4.36
C GLY A 84 -8.81 -9.25 -4.64
N TYR A 85 -9.39 -8.63 -3.60
CA TYR A 85 -10.54 -7.75 -3.74
C TYR A 85 -10.24 -6.51 -4.59
N ILE A 86 -9.22 -5.74 -4.23
CA ILE A 86 -8.88 -4.49 -4.92
C ILE A 86 -8.33 -4.78 -6.32
N GLY A 87 -7.44 -5.77 -6.44
CA GLY A 87 -6.87 -6.19 -7.71
C GLY A 87 -7.93 -6.64 -8.70
N TYR A 88 -8.95 -7.38 -8.26
CA TYR A 88 -10.11 -7.73 -9.09
C TYR A 88 -10.81 -6.49 -9.66
N ASP A 89 -11.13 -5.50 -8.83
CA ASP A 89 -11.84 -4.29 -9.29
C ASP A 89 -10.98 -3.44 -10.23
N LEU A 90 -9.69 -3.22 -9.88
CA LEU A 90 -8.75 -2.50 -10.73
C LEU A 90 -8.53 -3.20 -12.06
N GLN A 91 -8.27 -4.51 -12.04
CA GLN A 91 -8.03 -5.31 -13.24
C GLN A 91 -9.22 -5.25 -14.20
N ASN A 92 -10.44 -5.36 -13.68
CA ASN A 92 -11.65 -5.22 -14.48
C ASN A 92 -11.82 -3.82 -15.06
N ALA A 93 -11.60 -2.78 -14.24
CA ALA A 93 -11.77 -1.39 -14.67
C ALA A 93 -10.77 -1.01 -15.76
N ILE A 94 -9.48 -1.31 -15.56
CA ILE A 94 -8.41 -1.04 -16.52
C ILE A 94 -8.64 -1.82 -17.81
N ARG A 95 -8.90 -3.13 -17.72
CA ARG A 95 -9.17 -3.94 -18.92
C ARG A 95 -10.35 -3.39 -19.73
N THR A 96 -11.42 -2.98 -19.06
CA THR A 96 -12.59 -2.38 -19.73
C THR A 96 -12.21 -1.09 -20.44
N GLU A 97 -11.47 -0.21 -19.78
CA GLU A 97 -11.03 1.06 -20.35
C GLU A 97 -10.11 0.87 -21.57
N LEU A 98 -9.15 -0.05 -21.49
CA LEU A 98 -8.26 -0.36 -22.61
C LEU A 98 -9.04 -0.88 -23.82
N LEU A 99 -9.99 -1.79 -23.61
CA LEU A 99 -10.83 -2.29 -24.70
C LEU A 99 -11.71 -1.19 -25.31
N ASN A 100 -12.26 -0.28 -24.50
CA ASN A 100 -13.01 0.87 -25.01
C ASN A 100 -12.16 1.79 -25.90
N ARG A 101 -10.84 1.81 -25.68
CA ARG A 101 -9.86 2.55 -26.48
C ARG A 101 -9.30 1.75 -27.66
N GLY A 102 -9.74 0.51 -27.86
CA GLY A 102 -9.20 -0.40 -28.89
C GLY A 102 -7.81 -0.94 -28.57
N ILE A 103 -7.38 -0.88 -27.32
CA ILE A 103 -6.07 -1.36 -26.84
C ILE A 103 -6.24 -2.77 -26.28
N TYR A 104 -5.54 -3.74 -26.88
CA TYR A 104 -5.56 -5.14 -26.45
C TYR A 104 -4.28 -5.46 -25.67
N LYS A 105 -4.28 -5.12 -24.38
CA LYS A 105 -3.17 -5.39 -23.45
C LYS A 105 -3.68 -6.16 -22.23
N PRO A 106 -3.05 -7.28 -21.85
CA PRO A 106 -3.44 -8.00 -20.63
C PRO A 106 -3.22 -7.16 -19.37
N VAL A 107 -4.07 -7.39 -18.38
CA VAL A 107 -3.97 -6.79 -17.04
C VAL A 107 -3.96 -7.94 -16.04
N SER A 108 -2.92 -8.00 -15.21
CA SER A 108 -2.67 -9.12 -14.31
C SER A 108 -2.43 -8.63 -12.89
N THR A 109 -3.19 -9.15 -11.93
CA THR A 109 -2.96 -8.96 -10.50
C THR A 109 -2.10 -10.09 -9.96
N VAL A 110 -1.00 -9.76 -9.31
CA VAL A 110 -0.10 -10.71 -8.66
C VAL A 110 -0.25 -10.57 -7.15
N LEU A 111 -0.71 -11.65 -6.49
CA LEU A 111 -0.60 -11.71 -5.03
C LEU A 111 0.87 -11.60 -4.65
N THR A 112 1.19 -10.63 -3.81
CA THR A 112 2.57 -10.23 -3.56
C THR A 112 2.90 -10.32 -2.07
N GLN A 113 3.91 -11.11 -1.75
CA GLN A 113 4.55 -11.20 -0.45
C GLN A 113 5.79 -10.30 -0.44
N VAL A 114 6.01 -9.62 0.69
CA VAL A 114 7.14 -8.71 0.86
C VAL A 114 7.84 -9.08 2.16
N THR A 115 9.14 -9.36 2.06
CA THR A 115 9.96 -9.72 3.20
C THR A 115 10.26 -8.50 4.04
N VAL A 116 10.29 -8.68 5.36
CA VAL A 116 10.59 -7.62 6.33
C VAL A 116 11.63 -8.12 7.32
N ASP A 117 12.43 -7.20 7.87
CA ASP A 117 13.46 -7.55 8.84
C ASP A 117 12.80 -7.94 10.18
N PRO A 118 13.02 -9.17 10.71
CA PRO A 118 12.52 -9.54 12.03
C PRO A 118 13.06 -8.67 13.18
N TYR A 119 14.14 -7.93 12.96
CA TYR A 119 14.76 -7.03 13.93
C TYR A 119 14.45 -5.56 13.68
N ASP A 120 13.53 -5.23 12.76
CA ASP A 120 13.12 -3.85 12.48
C ASP A 120 12.60 -3.17 13.76
N GLU A 121 13.07 -1.94 14.03
CA GLU A 121 12.69 -1.15 15.20
C GLU A 121 11.17 -0.93 15.29
N ALA A 122 10.46 -0.93 14.16
CA ALA A 122 9.01 -0.80 14.09
C ALA A 122 8.26 -1.93 14.83
N PHE A 123 8.88 -3.11 15.03
CA PHE A 123 8.30 -4.18 15.84
C PHE A 123 8.34 -3.87 17.34
N TYR A 124 9.31 -3.07 17.80
CA TYR A 124 9.40 -2.63 19.19
C TYR A 124 8.57 -1.37 19.46
N HIS A 125 8.33 -0.55 18.43
CA HIS A 125 7.54 0.68 18.50
C HIS A 125 6.43 0.72 17.43
N PRO A 126 5.37 -0.10 17.57
CA PRO A 126 4.26 -0.10 16.62
C PRO A 126 3.49 1.22 16.67
N THR A 127 3.29 1.86 15.53
CA THR A 127 2.58 3.15 15.42
C THR A 127 1.34 3.08 14.53
N LYS A 128 1.24 2.08 13.64
CA LYS A 128 0.20 2.04 12.63
C LYS A 128 -1.14 1.63 13.21
N ILE A 129 -2.07 2.57 13.29
CA ILE A 129 -3.43 2.34 13.80
C ILE A 129 -4.25 1.52 12.80
N ILE A 130 -4.87 0.43 13.28
CA ILE A 130 -5.74 -0.46 12.49
C ILE A 130 -7.02 -0.84 13.25
N GLY A 131 -7.93 -1.54 12.57
CA GLY A 131 -9.13 -2.13 13.16
C GLY A 131 -10.21 -1.12 13.57
N ARG A 132 -11.21 -1.62 14.31
CA ARG A 132 -12.32 -0.82 14.86
C ARG A 132 -11.94 -0.15 16.19
N VAL A 133 -12.70 0.86 16.62
CA VAL A 133 -12.64 1.37 17.99
C VAL A 133 -13.18 0.30 18.94
N MET A 134 -12.44 0.05 20.01
CA MET A 134 -12.68 -0.97 21.04
C MET A 134 -12.94 -0.31 22.40
N THR A 135 -13.64 -1.04 23.28
CA THR A 135 -13.72 -0.68 24.70
C THR A 135 -12.40 -0.97 25.42
N GLU A 136 -12.25 -0.48 26.64
CA GLU A 136 -11.08 -0.78 27.49
C GLU A 136 -10.93 -2.29 27.76
N GLU A 137 -12.04 -2.97 28.08
CA GLU A 137 -12.07 -4.42 28.31
C GLU A 137 -11.64 -5.21 27.06
N GLU A 138 -12.10 -4.80 25.87
CA GLU A 138 -11.70 -5.41 24.61
C GLU A 138 -10.21 -5.18 24.32
N ALA A 139 -9.68 -3.99 24.64
CA ALA A 139 -8.28 -3.66 24.47
C ALA A 139 -7.38 -4.51 25.38
N GLU A 140 -7.75 -4.68 26.66
CA GLU A 140 -7.02 -5.55 27.59
C GLU A 140 -6.97 -7.01 27.12
N VAL A 141 -8.04 -7.49 26.48
CA VAL A 141 -8.08 -8.83 25.90
C VAL A 141 -7.11 -8.96 24.72
N GLU A 142 -6.98 -7.93 23.88
CA GLU A 142 -6.01 -7.91 22.79
C GLU A 142 -4.57 -7.84 23.29
N GLU A 143 -4.28 -7.04 24.31
CA GLU A 143 -2.97 -6.98 24.97
C GLU A 143 -2.56 -8.34 25.55
N LYS A 144 -3.50 -9.06 26.17
CA LYS A 144 -3.27 -10.43 26.68
C LYS A 144 -2.95 -11.45 25.58
N LYS A 145 -3.34 -11.18 24.32
CA LYS A 145 -2.98 -12.01 23.15
C LYS A 145 -1.63 -11.63 22.55
N GLY A 146 -0.95 -10.62 23.10
CA GLY A 146 0.31 -10.09 22.57
C GLY A 146 0.14 -9.08 21.43
N ASN A 147 -1.07 -8.52 21.25
CA ASN A 147 -1.30 -7.41 20.33
C ASN A 147 -1.17 -6.08 21.06
N HIS A 148 -0.79 -5.01 20.35
CA HIS A 148 -0.67 -3.69 20.95
C HIS A 148 -1.89 -2.82 20.67
N THR A 149 -2.22 -1.96 21.62
CA THR A 149 -3.35 -1.03 21.58
C THR A 149 -2.95 0.37 22.03
N VAL A 150 -3.63 1.38 21.49
CA VAL A 150 -3.45 2.78 21.86
C VAL A 150 -4.81 3.43 22.10
N LYS A 151 -4.87 4.34 23.09
CA LYS A 151 -6.08 5.12 23.34
C LYS A 151 -6.29 6.14 22.22
N GLN A 152 -7.47 6.18 21.65
CA GLN A 152 -7.87 7.13 20.60
C GLN A 152 -9.26 7.69 20.91
N GLY A 153 -9.32 8.97 21.27
CA GLY A 153 -10.55 9.59 21.76
C GLY A 153 -11.08 8.88 23.00
N ASP A 154 -12.36 8.49 22.96
CA ASP A 154 -13.04 7.81 24.07
C ASP A 154 -12.88 6.28 24.06
N GLY A 155 -12.11 5.72 23.13
CA GLY A 155 -11.91 4.27 23.02
C GLY A 155 -10.46 3.90 22.74
N TYR A 156 -10.25 2.65 22.34
CA TYR A 156 -8.94 2.08 22.04
C TYR A 156 -8.89 1.56 20.60
N ARG A 157 -7.70 1.56 20.00
CA ARG A 157 -7.46 0.98 18.67
C ARG A 157 -6.25 0.06 18.72
N ARG A 158 -6.24 -0.95 17.86
CA ARG A 158 -5.04 -1.77 17.67
C ARG A 158 -3.98 -0.98 16.91
N ILE A 159 -2.73 -1.18 17.29
CA ILE A 159 -1.56 -0.70 16.58
C ILE A 159 -0.70 -1.90 16.16
N VAL A 160 -0.09 -1.79 14.98
CA VAL A 160 0.80 -2.81 14.42
C VAL A 160 2.08 -2.17 13.91
N ALA A 161 3.11 -3.00 13.78
CA ALA A 161 4.38 -2.60 13.20
C ALA A 161 4.21 -2.21 11.74
N ALA A 162 4.98 -1.21 11.31
CA ALA A 162 5.12 -0.80 9.91
C ALA A 162 6.59 -0.88 9.48
N PRO A 163 7.16 -2.09 9.37
CA PRO A 163 8.56 -2.28 9.03
C PRO A 163 8.83 -1.88 7.57
N LYS A 164 10.09 -1.62 7.27
CA LYS A 164 10.53 -1.32 5.90
C LYS A 164 10.47 -2.59 5.03
N PRO A 165 10.09 -2.46 3.74
CA PRO A 165 10.15 -3.58 2.81
C PRO A 165 11.62 -3.91 2.49
N MET A 166 12.03 -5.16 2.69
CA MET A 166 13.37 -5.61 2.29
C MET A 166 13.39 -6.06 0.84
N ASP A 167 12.53 -7.01 0.49
CA ASP A 167 12.46 -7.60 -0.86
C ASP A 167 11.05 -8.04 -1.24
N ILE A 168 10.81 -8.22 -2.54
CA ILE A 168 9.53 -8.66 -3.11
C ILE A 168 9.68 -10.09 -3.62
N VAL A 169 8.98 -11.03 -3.00
CA VAL A 169 9.13 -12.46 -3.29
C VAL A 169 8.75 -12.79 -4.74
N GLU A 170 7.66 -12.21 -5.24
CA GLU A 170 7.17 -12.47 -6.61
C GLU A 170 7.79 -11.56 -7.67
N ILE A 171 8.94 -10.92 -7.40
CA ILE A 171 9.55 -9.94 -8.32
C ILE A 171 9.83 -10.51 -9.71
N ASP A 172 10.27 -11.77 -9.81
CA ASP A 172 10.58 -12.38 -11.11
C ASP A 172 9.32 -12.59 -11.96
N ALA A 173 8.19 -12.94 -11.33
CA ALA A 173 6.92 -13.06 -12.01
C ALA A 173 6.40 -11.69 -12.47
N ILE A 174 6.51 -10.68 -11.60
CA ILE A 174 6.12 -9.29 -11.92
C ILE A 174 6.96 -8.77 -13.09
N ARG A 175 8.28 -9.00 -13.06
CA ARG A 175 9.20 -8.61 -14.13
C ARG A 175 8.87 -9.29 -15.44
N ALA A 176 8.66 -10.62 -15.43
CA ALA A 176 8.30 -11.37 -16.63
C ALA A 176 7.00 -10.88 -17.28
N LEU A 177 5.98 -10.56 -16.48
CA LEU A 177 4.71 -10.00 -16.98
C LEU A 177 4.88 -8.57 -17.52
N SER A 178 5.65 -7.73 -16.83
CA SER A 178 5.93 -6.36 -17.25
C SER A 178 6.78 -6.31 -18.54
N ASP A 179 7.80 -7.16 -18.65
CA ASP A 179 8.63 -7.32 -19.85
C ASP A 179 7.81 -7.80 -21.06
N ALA A 180 6.76 -8.59 -20.82
CA ALA A 180 5.76 -8.98 -21.82
C ALA A 180 4.74 -7.87 -22.16
N ASP A 181 4.99 -6.62 -21.76
CA ASP A 181 4.17 -5.43 -21.99
C ASP A 181 2.74 -5.54 -21.41
N GLN A 182 2.54 -6.34 -20.36
CA GLN A 182 1.28 -6.37 -19.62
C GLN A 182 1.20 -5.21 -18.62
N VAL A 183 -0.02 -4.82 -18.26
CA VAL A 183 -0.25 -4.00 -17.07
C VAL A 183 -0.24 -4.92 -15.86
N VAL A 184 0.64 -4.67 -14.90
CA VAL A 184 0.77 -5.51 -13.70
C VAL A 184 0.30 -4.75 -12.47
N ILE A 185 -0.56 -5.36 -11.66
CA ILE A 185 -0.96 -4.86 -10.34
C ILE A 185 -0.27 -5.76 -9.31
N ALA A 186 0.56 -5.19 -8.45
CA ALA A 186 1.36 -5.90 -7.46
C ALA A 186 1.51 -5.07 -6.18
N CYS A 187 2.09 -5.66 -5.13
CA CYS A 187 2.33 -4.99 -3.84
C CYS A 187 1.06 -4.32 -3.25
N GLY A 188 -0.11 -4.91 -3.47
CA GLY A 188 -1.36 -4.36 -2.96
C GLY A 188 -1.34 -4.27 -1.43
N GLY A 189 -1.68 -3.11 -0.90
CA GLY A 189 -1.57 -2.80 0.53
C GLY A 189 -0.14 -2.70 1.07
N GLY A 190 0.85 -2.51 0.20
CA GLY A 190 2.27 -2.60 0.55
C GLY A 190 2.83 -4.03 0.50
N GLY A 191 2.01 -5.03 0.16
CA GLY A 191 2.38 -6.44 0.16
C GLY A 191 1.88 -7.21 1.38
N ILE A 192 1.93 -8.54 1.30
CA ILE A 192 1.68 -9.43 2.43
C ILE A 192 3.01 -9.53 3.19
N PRO A 193 3.11 -9.00 4.43
CA PRO A 193 4.37 -9.01 5.15
C PRO A 193 4.70 -10.44 5.60
N VAL A 194 5.92 -10.87 5.29
CA VAL A 194 6.42 -12.20 5.64
C VAL A 194 7.83 -12.10 6.24
N LEU A 195 8.09 -12.97 7.22
CA LEU A 195 9.41 -13.24 7.76
C LEU A 195 9.99 -14.44 7.04
N GLU A 196 11.18 -14.30 6.49
CA GLU A 196 11.92 -15.41 5.90
C GLU A 196 12.60 -16.22 7.02
N GLN A 197 12.34 -17.53 7.03
CA GLN A 197 12.91 -18.49 7.96
C GLN A 197 13.40 -19.70 7.16
N ASP A 198 14.70 -19.70 6.85
CA ASP A 198 15.29 -20.62 5.87
C ASP A 198 14.54 -20.53 4.53
N ASN A 199 13.90 -21.62 4.10
CA ASN A 199 13.12 -21.67 2.86
C ASN A 199 11.62 -21.42 3.08
N ASN A 200 11.20 -21.05 4.29
CA ASN A 200 9.80 -20.85 4.63
C ASN A 200 9.49 -19.37 4.83
N LEU A 201 8.33 -18.94 4.32
CA LEU A 201 7.79 -17.62 4.55
C LEU A 201 6.68 -17.72 5.60
N LYS A 202 6.83 -16.97 6.70
CA LYS A 202 5.83 -16.92 7.77
C LYS A 202 5.20 -15.54 7.81
N GLY A 203 3.88 -15.46 7.77
CA GLY A 203 3.18 -14.17 7.84
C GLY A 203 3.54 -13.39 9.10
N ALA A 204 3.94 -12.13 8.93
CA ALA A 204 4.22 -11.21 10.02
C ALA A 204 2.95 -10.45 10.43
N SER A 205 2.84 -10.10 11.71
CA SER A 205 1.77 -9.23 12.20
C SER A 205 2.15 -7.75 12.01
N ALA A 206 2.20 -7.33 10.76
CA ALA A 206 2.62 -5.99 10.35
C ALA A 206 1.75 -5.44 9.21
N VAL A 207 1.95 -4.16 8.88
CA VAL A 207 1.44 -3.53 7.65
C VAL A 207 2.57 -2.74 7.03
N ILE A 208 3.00 -3.13 5.84
CA ILE A 208 4.08 -2.43 5.13
C ILE A 208 3.52 -1.14 4.53
N GLU A 209 4.29 -0.06 4.62
CA GLU A 209 3.85 1.19 4.05
C GLU A 209 3.87 1.15 2.52
N LYS A 210 2.72 1.40 1.89
CA LYS A 210 2.54 1.15 0.45
C LYS A 210 3.47 1.97 -0.43
N ASP A 211 3.81 3.19 0.01
CA ASP A 211 4.67 4.10 -0.73
C ASP A 211 6.12 3.55 -0.77
N LEU A 212 6.63 3.06 0.37
CA LEU A 212 7.94 2.40 0.46
C LEU A 212 7.98 1.10 -0.36
N ALA A 213 6.91 0.30 -0.31
CA ALA A 213 6.81 -0.91 -1.13
C ALA A 213 6.78 -0.60 -2.63
N ALA A 214 6.16 0.51 -3.02
CA ALA A 214 6.17 0.98 -4.41
C ALA A 214 7.57 1.45 -4.84
N GLY A 215 8.32 2.13 -3.95
CA GLY A 215 9.72 2.48 -4.18
C GLY A 215 10.58 1.24 -4.38
N LYS A 216 10.50 0.25 -3.48
CA LYS A 216 11.20 -1.04 -3.63
C LYS A 216 10.82 -1.77 -4.93
N LEU A 217 9.54 -1.73 -5.31
CA LEU A 217 9.08 -2.30 -6.57
C LEU A 217 9.66 -1.58 -7.79
N ALA A 218 9.77 -0.25 -7.75
CA ALA A 218 10.38 0.55 -8.82
C ALA A 218 11.88 0.26 -8.96
N GLU A 219 12.60 0.20 -7.84
CA GLU A 219 14.02 -0.16 -7.78
C GLU A 219 14.26 -1.54 -8.41
N LEU A 220 13.55 -2.58 -7.93
CA LEU A 220 13.75 -3.96 -8.38
C LEU A 220 13.34 -4.21 -9.84
N LEU A 221 12.49 -3.35 -10.40
CA LEU A 221 12.07 -3.41 -11.80
C LEU A 221 12.90 -2.51 -12.71
N ASP A 222 13.88 -1.77 -12.20
CA ASP A 222 14.65 -0.78 -12.95
C ASP A 222 13.70 0.18 -13.69
N ALA A 223 12.73 0.71 -12.94
CA ALA A 223 11.71 1.61 -13.46
C ALA A 223 12.28 3.01 -13.71
N ASP A 224 11.89 3.64 -14.81
CA ASP A 224 12.33 4.99 -15.16
C ASP A 224 11.69 6.05 -14.26
N GLN A 225 10.49 5.79 -13.70
CA GLN A 225 9.79 6.68 -12.79
C GLN A 225 8.97 5.93 -11.73
N LEU A 226 9.00 6.46 -10.52
CA LEU A 226 8.02 6.22 -9.47
C LEU A 226 7.04 7.40 -9.43
N ILE A 227 5.74 7.11 -9.47
CA ILE A 227 4.67 8.11 -9.39
C ILE A 227 3.80 7.78 -8.17
N ILE A 228 3.83 8.63 -7.16
CA ILE A 228 3.01 8.46 -5.95
C ILE A 228 1.81 9.40 -6.04
N LEU A 229 0.60 8.84 -6.14
CA LEU A 229 -0.62 9.64 -6.18
C LEU A 229 -1.12 9.93 -4.76
N THR A 230 -1.40 11.21 -4.49
CA THR A 230 -1.87 11.70 -3.18
C THR A 230 -3.03 12.68 -3.34
N SER A 231 -3.64 13.11 -2.24
CA SER A 231 -4.80 14.00 -2.20
C SER A 231 -4.45 15.49 -2.30
N VAL A 232 -3.17 15.83 -2.29
CA VAL A 232 -2.65 17.19 -2.46
C VAL A 232 -1.99 17.33 -3.83
N GLU A 233 -2.07 18.53 -4.41
CA GLU A 233 -1.50 18.81 -5.73
C GLU A 233 0.03 18.89 -5.68
N HIS A 234 0.57 19.49 -4.61
CA HIS A 234 2.00 19.65 -4.38
C HIS A 234 2.40 19.20 -2.98
N VAL A 235 3.66 18.80 -2.83
CA VAL A 235 4.32 18.73 -1.53
C VAL A 235 4.57 20.16 -1.08
N CYS A 236 4.31 20.49 0.19
CA CYS A 236 4.51 21.84 0.71
C CYS A 236 5.46 21.86 1.91
N LEU A 237 6.29 22.89 2.01
CA LEU A 237 6.95 23.28 3.26
C LEU A 237 5.99 24.10 4.12
N ASN A 238 6.17 24.04 5.44
CA ASN A 238 5.33 24.73 6.43
C ASN A 238 3.82 24.47 6.20
N TYR A 239 3.47 23.24 5.86
CA TYR A 239 2.12 22.84 5.49
C TYR A 239 1.08 23.22 6.57
N GLY A 240 -0.04 23.78 6.14
CA GLY A 240 -1.13 24.24 7.02
C GLY A 240 -0.84 25.53 7.79
N THR A 241 0.25 26.25 7.48
CA THR A 241 0.60 27.52 8.11
C THR A 241 0.41 28.71 7.18
N ALA A 242 0.52 29.93 7.70
CA ALA A 242 0.47 31.16 6.90
C ALA A 242 1.64 31.30 5.89
N ASN A 243 2.72 30.53 6.08
CA ASN A 243 3.91 30.53 5.23
C ASN A 243 4.03 29.23 4.41
N GLU A 244 2.90 28.55 4.15
CA GLU A 244 2.88 27.36 3.31
C GLU A 244 3.47 27.65 1.93
N GLN A 245 4.44 26.83 1.51
CA GLN A 245 5.13 26.98 0.24
C GLN A 245 5.07 25.68 -0.55
N PRO A 246 4.36 25.65 -1.70
CA PRO A 246 4.34 24.48 -2.57
C PRO A 246 5.71 24.28 -3.22
N LEU A 247 6.09 23.02 -3.39
CA LEU A 247 7.29 22.57 -4.07
C LEU A 247 6.90 21.90 -5.39
N ASP A 248 7.39 22.45 -6.49
CA ASP A 248 7.25 21.84 -7.82
C ASP A 248 8.37 20.82 -8.08
N GLU A 249 9.59 21.18 -7.69
CA GLU A 249 10.80 20.38 -7.86
C GLU A 249 11.68 20.54 -6.62
N MET A 250 12.38 19.46 -6.25
CA MET A 250 13.46 19.50 -5.26
C MET A 250 14.47 18.41 -5.55
N THR A 251 15.71 18.63 -5.12
CA THR A 251 16.80 17.66 -5.16
C THR A 251 16.71 16.68 -3.99
N VAL A 252 17.45 15.57 -4.07
CA VAL A 252 17.54 14.59 -2.97
C VAL A 252 18.17 15.22 -1.73
N GLU A 253 19.17 16.10 -1.91
CA GLU A 253 19.82 16.82 -0.83
C GLU A 253 18.85 17.74 -0.09
N GLU A 254 18.04 18.50 -0.81
CA GLU A 254 16.99 19.36 -0.23
C GLU A 254 15.93 18.52 0.49
N ALA A 255 15.48 17.43 -0.12
CA ALA A 255 14.48 16.55 0.48
C ALA A 255 14.97 15.98 1.83
N LYS A 256 16.23 15.54 1.90
CA LYS A 256 16.85 15.06 3.16
C LYS A 256 16.94 16.17 4.20
N GLN A 257 17.35 17.38 3.79
CA GLN A 257 17.40 18.52 4.70
C GLN A 257 16.01 18.84 5.28
N TYR A 258 14.97 18.91 4.44
CA TYR A 258 13.61 19.20 4.88
C TYR A 258 13.02 18.08 5.78
N MET A 259 13.43 16.82 5.56
CA MET A 259 13.10 15.73 6.47
C MET A 259 13.74 15.92 7.85
N ASP A 260 15.02 16.27 7.91
CA ASP A 260 15.74 16.54 9.17
C ASP A 260 15.14 17.76 9.92
N GLU A 261 14.61 18.73 9.17
CA GLU A 261 13.88 19.89 9.70
C GLU A 261 12.43 19.57 10.13
N GLY A 262 11.94 18.34 9.90
CA GLY A 262 10.59 17.92 10.28
C GLY A 262 9.48 18.54 9.43
N GLN A 263 9.75 18.92 8.19
CA GLN A 263 8.78 19.56 7.28
C GLN A 263 7.69 18.61 6.80
N PHE A 264 7.91 17.29 6.87
CA PHE A 264 6.99 16.27 6.37
C PHE A 264 6.39 15.43 7.50
N GLU A 265 5.07 15.34 7.55
CA GLU A 265 4.34 14.58 8.57
C GLU A 265 4.62 13.06 8.46
N GLU A 266 5.00 12.43 9.58
CA GLU A 266 5.44 11.02 9.66
C GLU A 266 4.41 10.01 9.13
N GLY A 267 3.11 10.28 9.29
CA GLY A 267 2.04 9.36 8.92
C GLY A 267 1.56 9.46 7.47
N THR A 268 1.95 10.52 6.75
CA THR A 268 1.32 10.89 5.47
C THR A 268 2.33 11.21 4.38
N MET A 269 3.10 12.30 4.55
CA MET A 269 3.98 12.83 3.52
C MET A 269 5.40 12.26 3.64
N LEU A 270 5.92 12.10 4.87
CA LEU A 270 7.27 11.60 5.09
C LEU A 270 7.54 10.26 4.39
N PRO A 271 6.65 9.24 4.45
CA PRO A 271 6.91 7.97 3.77
C PRO A 271 6.95 8.10 2.24
N LYS A 272 6.28 9.11 1.68
CA LYS A 272 6.29 9.38 0.23
C LYS A 272 7.62 9.97 -0.21
N ILE A 273 8.14 10.90 0.58
CA ILE A 273 9.44 11.51 0.33
C ILE A 273 10.56 10.49 0.52
N GLN A 274 10.49 9.66 1.58
CA GLN A 274 11.45 8.57 1.77
C GLN A 274 11.45 7.60 0.58
N ALA A 275 10.27 7.17 0.12
CA ALA A 275 10.15 6.28 -1.04
C ALA A 275 10.64 6.89 -2.36
N ALA A 276 10.66 8.22 -2.48
CA ALA A 276 11.16 8.92 -3.66
C ALA A 276 12.67 9.15 -3.62
N ILE A 277 13.27 9.18 -2.42
CA ILE A 277 14.71 9.31 -2.20
C ILE A 277 15.43 7.97 -2.37
N ASP A 278 14.84 6.90 -1.83
CA ASP A 278 15.38 5.53 -1.86
C ASP A 278 15.38 4.96 -3.28
#